data_AF-A0A7J7IA46-F1
#
_entry.id   AF-A0A7J7IA46-F1
#
_cell.length_a   1.000
_cell.length_b   1.000
_cell.length_c   1.000
_cell.angle_alpha   90.00
_cell.angle_beta   90.00
_cell.angle_gamma   90.00
#
_symmetry.space_group_name_H-M   'P 1'
#
loop_
_entity.id
_entity.type
_entity.pdbx_description
1 polymer ?
#
loop_
_entity_poly.entity_id
_entity_poly.type
_entity_poly.pdbx_seq_one_letter_code
_entity_poly.pdbx_strand_id
1 'polypeptide(L)'
;MAGTEPQKQLLTLIRDFASEKSQGERRIVCLKNRTQQLRSELDLANSELEDAKRLKETTEQELKGYEVELAMNEAFIQTLETRISLIQDEISIAGSDLESIKIHCDFLPKAGQKLSDAEDPEVSRRDLDNKIAEIISQTTVEEQECQADQTIHKQVTSEFEERCASLGEELQRRCICPSCHLDNVEALDGILQASDGN
;
A
#
# COMPACT_ATOMS: atom_id res chain seq x y z
N MET A 1 46.31 -75.83 -40.56
CA MET A 1 46.15 -74.62 -39.71
C MET A 1 44.77 -74.00 -39.90
N ALA A 2 43.67 -74.76 -39.75
CA ALA A 2 42.31 -74.31 -40.15
C ALA A 2 41.24 -74.42 -39.04
N GLY A 3 41.63 -74.60 -37.77
CA GLY A 3 40.69 -74.88 -36.67
C GLY A 3 40.32 -73.70 -35.76
N THR A 4 40.86 -72.48 -35.98
CA THR A 4 40.76 -71.40 -34.98
C THR A 4 39.64 -70.38 -35.22
N GLU A 5 38.99 -70.40 -36.39
CA GLU A 5 38.05 -69.35 -36.81
C GLU A 5 36.73 -69.32 -36.01
N PRO A 6 36.05 -70.45 -35.75
CA PRO A 6 34.80 -70.46 -34.98
C PRO A 6 35.00 -70.07 -33.51
N GLN A 7 36.15 -70.46 -32.93
CA GLN A 7 36.51 -70.09 -31.55
C GLN A 7 36.77 -68.59 -31.42
N LYS A 8 37.41 -67.96 -32.41
CA LYS A 8 37.60 -66.50 -32.43
C LYS A 8 36.27 -65.76 -32.52
N GLN A 9 35.35 -66.22 -33.38
CA GLN A 9 34.01 -65.61 -33.52
C GLN A 9 33.20 -65.68 -32.20
N LEU A 10 33.21 -66.84 -31.53
CA LEU A 10 32.55 -66.98 -30.22
C LEU A 10 33.16 -66.02 -29.17
N LEU A 11 34.48 -65.90 -29.12
CA LEU A 11 35.15 -64.98 -28.20
C LEU A 11 34.83 -63.51 -28.50
N THR A 12 34.67 -63.13 -29.77
CA THR A 12 34.22 -61.79 -30.16
C THR A 12 32.79 -61.54 -29.68
N LEU A 13 31.84 -62.45 -29.92
CA LEU A 13 30.46 -62.32 -29.44
C LEU A 13 30.35 -62.18 -27.92
N ILE A 14 31.14 -62.95 -27.16
CA ILE A 14 31.19 -62.83 -25.70
C ILE A 14 31.69 -61.44 -25.28
N ARG A 15 32.73 -60.93 -25.94
CA ARG A 15 33.27 -59.59 -25.68
C ARG A 15 32.24 -58.50 -25.99
N ASP A 16 31.58 -58.59 -27.15
CA ASP A 16 30.58 -57.64 -27.59
C ASP A 16 29.39 -57.64 -26.62
N PHE A 17 28.89 -58.83 -26.24
CA PHE A 17 27.84 -58.98 -25.23
C PHE A 17 28.22 -58.37 -23.88
N ALA A 18 29.43 -58.62 -23.39
CA ALA A 18 29.91 -58.04 -22.14
C ALA A 18 30.01 -56.50 -22.22
N SER A 19 30.45 -55.97 -23.36
CA SER A 19 30.55 -54.53 -23.59
C SER A 19 29.19 -53.85 -23.66
N GLU A 20 28.22 -54.45 -24.39
CA GLU A 20 26.86 -53.95 -24.51
C GLU A 20 26.12 -54.00 -23.16
N LYS A 21 26.30 -55.08 -22.39
CA LYS A 21 25.77 -55.20 -21.03
C LYS A 21 26.29 -54.09 -20.13
N SER A 22 27.61 -53.88 -20.10
CA SER A 22 28.23 -52.81 -19.31
C SER A 22 27.76 -51.42 -19.75
N GLN A 23 27.56 -51.19 -21.05
CA GLN A 23 27.00 -49.94 -21.58
C GLN A 23 25.52 -49.77 -21.18
N GLY A 24 24.73 -50.85 -21.20
CA GLY A 24 23.36 -50.88 -20.70
C GLY A 24 23.27 -50.49 -19.23
N GLU A 25 24.10 -51.09 -18.38
CA GLU A 25 24.18 -50.79 -16.95
C GLU A 25 24.55 -49.32 -16.71
N ARG A 26 25.55 -48.78 -17.44
CA ARG A 26 25.90 -47.35 -17.37
C ARG A 26 24.73 -46.44 -17.77
N ARG A 27 24.03 -46.74 -18.87
CA ARG A 27 22.84 -45.98 -19.30
C ARG A 27 21.75 -45.98 -18.23
N ILE A 28 21.49 -47.12 -17.60
CA ILE A 28 20.50 -47.25 -16.52
C ILE A 28 20.89 -46.38 -15.33
N VAL A 29 22.17 -46.39 -14.91
CA VAL A 29 22.66 -45.56 -13.80
C VAL A 29 22.51 -44.07 -14.13
N CYS A 30 22.90 -43.64 -15.34
CA CYS A 30 22.73 -42.25 -15.77
C CYS A 30 21.26 -41.81 -15.75
N LEU A 31 20.35 -42.64 -16.26
CA LEU A 31 18.91 -42.36 -16.26
C LEU A 31 18.35 -42.29 -14.84
N LYS A 32 18.74 -43.21 -13.94
CA LYS A 32 18.33 -43.18 -12.52
C LYS A 32 18.75 -41.88 -11.85
N ASN A 33 20.00 -41.44 -12.07
CA ASN A 33 20.49 -40.19 -11.51
C ASN A 33 19.70 -38.99 -12.05
N ARG A 34 19.40 -38.96 -13.35
CA ARG A 34 18.59 -37.90 -13.95
C ARG A 34 17.16 -37.89 -13.41
N THR A 35 16.53 -39.06 -13.25
CA THR A 35 15.19 -39.17 -12.65
C THR A 35 15.19 -38.67 -11.20
N GLN A 36 16.22 -38.98 -10.42
CA GLN A 36 16.33 -38.49 -9.04
C GLN A 36 16.50 -36.97 -9.01
N GLN A 37 17.36 -36.43 -9.87
CA GLN A 37 17.57 -34.98 -9.99
C GLN A 37 16.27 -34.25 -10.36
N LEU A 38 15.56 -34.74 -11.38
CA LEU A 38 14.28 -34.15 -11.81
C LEU A 38 13.21 -34.19 -10.72
N ARG A 39 13.19 -35.24 -9.88
CA ARG A 39 12.29 -35.28 -8.71
C ARG A 39 12.62 -34.19 -7.70
N SER A 40 13.90 -34.02 -7.37
CA SER A 40 14.33 -32.96 -6.46
C SER A 40 14.06 -31.56 -7.02
N GLU A 41 14.26 -31.36 -8.33
CA GLU A 41 13.91 -30.10 -9.01
C GLU A 41 12.39 -29.84 -8.95
N LEU A 42 11.55 -30.87 -9.14
CA LEU A 42 10.09 -30.77 -9.03
C LEU A 42 9.63 -30.44 -7.61
N ASP A 43 10.21 -31.09 -6.60
CA ASP A 43 9.88 -30.84 -5.20
C ASP A 43 10.23 -29.39 -4.79
N LEU A 44 11.39 -28.89 -5.24
CA LEU A 44 11.79 -27.51 -5.02
C LEU A 44 10.83 -26.52 -5.70
N ALA A 45 10.56 -26.71 -6.99
CA ALA A 45 9.64 -25.85 -7.74
C ALA A 45 8.22 -25.83 -7.14
N ASN A 46 7.75 -26.97 -6.60
CA ASN A 46 6.47 -27.04 -5.90
C ASN A 46 6.50 -26.22 -4.60
N SER A 47 7.59 -26.28 -3.83
CA SER A 47 7.71 -25.47 -2.61
C SER A 47 7.72 -23.97 -2.92
N GLU A 48 8.46 -23.56 -3.94
CA GLU A 48 8.51 -22.16 -4.40
C GLU A 48 7.14 -21.67 -4.90
N LEU A 49 6.40 -22.53 -5.61
CA LEU A 49 5.05 -22.21 -6.07
C LEU A 49 4.07 -22.00 -4.91
N GLU A 50 4.10 -22.86 -3.90
CA GLU A 50 3.24 -22.71 -2.72
C GLU A 50 3.61 -21.46 -1.91
N ASP A 51 4.90 -21.10 -1.84
CA ASP A 51 5.35 -19.86 -1.21
C ASP A 51 4.85 -18.63 -1.97
N ALA A 52 4.93 -18.65 -3.31
CA ALA A 52 4.42 -17.59 -4.17
C ALA A 52 2.90 -17.43 -4.05
N LYS A 53 2.13 -18.52 -3.94
CA LYS A 53 0.67 -18.46 -3.71
C LYS A 53 0.33 -17.77 -2.40
N ARG A 54 1.02 -18.10 -1.31
CA ARG A 54 0.78 -17.48 0.01
C ARG A 54 1.12 -15.99 0.00
N LEU A 55 2.21 -15.61 -0.67
CA LEU A 55 2.57 -14.21 -0.85
C LEU A 55 1.50 -13.46 -1.64
N LYS A 56 1.05 -14.03 -2.77
CA LYS A 56 -0.05 -13.47 -3.58
C LYS A 56 -1.30 -13.25 -2.74
N GLU A 57 -1.75 -14.25 -1.99
CA GLU A 57 -2.94 -14.14 -1.12
C GLU A 57 -2.82 -13.02 -0.10
N THR A 58 -1.63 -12.82 0.46
CA THR A 58 -1.37 -11.73 1.42
C THR A 58 -1.47 -10.36 0.73
N THR A 59 -0.82 -10.20 -0.43
CA THR A 59 -0.89 -8.94 -1.19
C THR A 59 -2.30 -8.61 -1.68
N GLU A 60 -3.10 -9.61 -2.06
CA GLU A 60 -4.50 -9.42 -2.44
C GLU A 60 -5.37 -8.98 -1.26
N GLN A 61 -5.08 -9.44 -0.04
CA GLN A 61 -5.78 -8.99 1.16
C GLN A 61 -5.43 -7.54 1.51
N GLU A 62 -4.15 -7.16 1.39
CA GLU A 62 -3.70 -5.77 1.59
C GLU A 62 -4.34 -4.83 0.57
N LEU A 63 -4.35 -5.21 -0.72
CA LEU A 63 -5.00 -4.43 -1.78
C LEU A 63 -6.49 -4.18 -1.48
N LYS A 64 -7.23 -5.22 -1.07
CA LYS A 64 -8.64 -5.07 -0.66
C LYS A 64 -8.80 -4.14 0.55
N GLY A 65 -7.84 -4.14 1.48
CA GLY A 65 -7.81 -3.19 2.58
C GLY A 65 -7.72 -1.75 2.08
N TYR A 66 -6.81 -1.48 1.16
CA TYR A 66 -6.66 -0.15 0.56
C TYR A 66 -7.87 0.27 -0.27
N GLU A 67 -8.51 -0.64 -1.00
CA GLU A 67 -9.74 -0.35 -1.76
C GLU A 67 -10.89 0.11 -0.84
N VAL A 68 -11.05 -0.54 0.31
CA VAL A 68 -12.07 -0.16 1.30
C VAL A 68 -11.75 1.20 1.93
N GLU A 69 -10.49 1.45 2.29
CA GLU A 69 -10.07 2.75 2.82
C GLU A 69 -10.30 3.87 1.80
N LEU A 70 -9.98 3.63 0.54
CA LEU A 70 -10.23 4.57 -0.55
C LEU A 70 -11.72 4.89 -0.68
N ALA A 71 -12.59 3.88 -0.70
CA ALA A 71 -14.04 4.08 -0.79
C ALA A 71 -14.60 4.87 0.41
N MET A 72 -14.06 4.64 1.60
CA MET A 72 -14.43 5.41 2.80
C MET A 72 -14.02 6.87 2.67
N ASN A 73 -12.80 7.13 2.20
CA ASN A 73 -12.29 8.49 1.98
C ASN A 73 -13.07 9.22 0.89
N GLU A 74 -13.44 8.55 -0.20
CA GLU A 74 -14.30 9.11 -1.25
C GLU A 74 -15.67 9.52 -0.69
N ALA A 75 -16.31 8.67 0.13
CA ALA A 75 -17.58 9.01 0.77
C ALA A 75 -17.45 10.18 1.76
N PHE A 76 -16.33 10.25 2.47
CA PHE A 76 -16.04 11.37 3.37
C PHE A 76 -15.85 12.68 2.62
N ILE A 77 -15.11 12.67 1.51
CA ILE A 77 -14.93 13.82 0.62
C ILE A 77 -16.28 14.29 0.09
N GLN A 78 -17.13 13.39 -0.42
CA GLN A 78 -18.48 13.74 -0.90
C GLN A 78 -19.32 14.40 0.21
N THR A 79 -19.21 13.91 1.44
CA THR A 79 -19.90 14.51 2.60
C THR A 79 -19.37 15.92 2.90
N LEU A 80 -18.06 16.14 2.80
CA LEU A 80 -17.49 17.48 2.97
C LEU A 80 -17.90 18.43 1.85
N GLU A 81 -17.90 17.98 0.60
CA GLU A 81 -18.32 18.78 -0.56
C GLU A 81 -19.78 19.23 -0.44
N THR A 82 -20.68 18.34 -0.03
CA THR A 82 -22.10 18.70 0.20
C THR A 82 -22.26 19.72 1.33
N ARG A 83 -21.51 19.58 2.43
CA ARG A 83 -21.50 20.55 3.53
C ARG A 83 -20.96 21.91 3.09
N ILE A 84 -19.89 21.94 2.30
CA ILE A 84 -19.32 23.18 1.75
C ILE A 84 -20.36 23.88 0.87
N SER A 85 -21.05 23.15 0.00
CA SER A 85 -22.12 23.72 -0.84
C SER A 85 -23.24 24.33 0.00
N LEU A 86 -23.68 23.65 1.05
CA LEU A 86 -24.75 24.14 1.93
C LEU A 86 -24.33 25.42 2.67
N ILE A 87 -23.11 25.45 3.20
CA ILE A 87 -22.55 26.65 3.84
C ILE A 87 -22.43 27.81 2.85
N GLN A 88 -22.04 27.54 1.60
CA GLN A 88 -21.97 28.56 0.55
C GLN A 88 -23.35 29.16 0.24
N ASP A 89 -24.41 28.34 0.22
CA ASP A 89 -25.78 28.80 0.04
C ASP A 89 -26.25 29.66 1.22
N GLU A 90 -25.98 29.24 2.46
CA GLU A 90 -26.28 30.00 3.68
C GLU A 90 -25.57 31.36 3.70
N ILE A 91 -24.28 31.41 3.32
CA ILE A 91 -23.52 32.66 3.19
C ILE A 91 -24.14 33.58 2.15
N SER A 92 -24.58 33.03 1.01
CA SER A 92 -25.25 33.80 -0.06
C SER A 92 -26.55 34.45 0.44
N ILE A 93 -27.38 33.68 1.15
CA ILE A 93 -28.63 34.18 1.76
C ILE A 93 -28.32 35.29 2.77
N ALA A 94 -27.44 35.01 3.74
CA ALA A 94 -27.08 35.98 4.77
C ALA A 94 -26.47 37.27 4.18
N GLY A 95 -25.70 37.15 3.10
CA GLY A 95 -25.17 38.29 2.35
C GLY A 95 -26.26 39.15 1.70
N SER A 96 -27.28 38.52 1.11
CA SER A 96 -28.41 39.23 0.51
C SER A 96 -29.29 39.95 1.55
N ASP A 97 -29.48 39.33 2.72
CA ASP A 97 -30.19 39.92 3.85
C ASP A 97 -29.43 41.13 4.38
N LEU A 98 -28.10 41.01 4.53
CA LEU A 98 -27.24 42.11 4.97
C LEU A 98 -27.31 43.31 4.03
N GLU A 99 -27.26 43.08 2.72
CA GLU A 99 -27.38 44.16 1.73
C GLU A 99 -28.76 44.81 1.77
N SER A 100 -29.83 44.03 1.95
CA SER A 100 -31.19 44.55 2.10
C SER A 100 -31.34 45.46 3.34
N ILE A 101 -30.75 45.04 4.47
CA ILE A 101 -30.73 45.84 5.71
C ILE A 101 -29.92 47.12 5.52
N LYS A 102 -28.75 47.02 4.88
CA LYS A 102 -27.89 48.17 4.61
C LYS A 102 -28.61 49.24 3.78
N ILE A 103 -29.29 48.82 2.70
CA ILE A 103 -30.13 49.69 1.87
C ILE A 103 -31.20 50.36 2.75
N HIS A 104 -31.92 49.60 3.58
CA HIS A 104 -32.94 50.17 4.47
C HIS A 104 -32.39 51.20 5.46
N CYS A 105 -31.23 50.94 6.06
CA CYS A 105 -30.56 51.83 7.00
C CYS A 105 -30.05 53.13 6.35
N ASP A 106 -29.53 53.06 5.10
CA ASP A 106 -29.06 54.24 4.37
C ASP A 106 -30.22 55.20 3.99
N PHE A 107 -31.48 54.72 3.99
CA PHE A 107 -32.67 55.54 3.75
C PHE A 107 -33.34 56.08 5.01
N LEU A 108 -32.90 55.70 6.21
CA LEU A 108 -33.40 56.30 7.45
C LEU A 108 -32.70 57.65 7.71
N PRO A 109 -33.43 58.74 8.01
CA PRO A 109 -32.79 59.96 8.48
C PRO A 109 -32.03 59.62 9.76
N LYS A 110 -30.75 60.02 9.86
CA LYS A 110 -29.94 59.90 11.08
C LYS A 110 -30.63 60.60 12.24
N ALA A 111 -31.56 59.91 12.89
CA ALA A 111 -32.14 60.32 14.14
C ALA A 111 -31.09 60.00 15.20
N GLY A 112 -30.39 61.03 15.67
CA GLY A 112 -29.61 60.95 16.89
C GLY A 112 -30.56 60.53 18.03
N GLN A 113 -30.56 59.24 18.34
CA GLN A 113 -31.46 58.69 19.33
C GLN A 113 -30.77 58.69 20.68
N LYS A 114 -31.10 59.70 21.49
CA LYS A 114 -31.04 59.60 22.95
C LYS A 114 -31.96 58.44 23.35
N LEU A 115 -31.38 57.33 23.79
CA LEU A 115 -32.08 56.31 24.57
C LEU A 115 -31.68 56.49 26.02
N SER A 116 -32.58 57.18 26.73
CA SER A 116 -32.80 56.98 28.16
C SER A 116 -33.48 55.63 28.33
N ASP A 117 -32.85 54.71 29.06
CA ASP A 117 -33.35 54.12 30.32
C ASP A 117 -32.38 53.03 30.75
N ALA A 118 -31.89 53.16 31.99
CA ALA A 118 -30.75 52.42 32.52
C ALA A 118 -31.11 50.98 32.92
N GLU A 119 -30.62 50.01 32.15
CA GLU A 119 -30.03 48.79 32.72
C GLU A 119 -28.54 49.07 32.93
N ASP A 120 -28.00 48.64 34.07
CA ASP A 120 -26.63 48.91 34.51
C ASP A 120 -25.60 48.50 33.42
N PRO A 121 -24.99 49.46 32.70
CA PRO A 121 -24.11 49.16 31.56
C PRO A 121 -22.82 48.43 31.98
N GLU A 122 -22.52 48.36 33.28
CA GLU A 122 -21.41 47.54 33.78
C GLU A 122 -21.73 46.04 33.81
N VAL A 123 -22.99 45.65 34.01
CA VAL A 123 -23.38 44.22 34.10
C VAL A 123 -23.32 43.57 32.72
N SER A 124 -23.88 44.21 31.69
CA SER A 124 -23.81 43.70 30.31
C SER A 124 -22.38 43.66 29.76
N ARG A 125 -21.50 44.58 30.20
CA ARG A 125 -20.08 44.56 29.83
C ARG A 125 -19.37 43.38 30.48
N ARG A 126 -19.63 43.13 31.76
CA ARG A 126 -19.05 41.99 32.51
C ARG A 126 -19.48 40.65 31.91
N ASP A 127 -20.72 40.52 31.47
CA ASP A 127 -21.21 39.30 30.81
C ASP A 127 -20.54 39.05 29.46
N LEU A 128 -20.25 40.12 28.70
CA LEU A 128 -19.52 40.02 27.44
C LEU A 128 -18.05 39.65 27.67
N ASP A 129 -17.39 40.27 28.66
CA ASP A 129 -16.02 39.96 29.05
C ASP A 129 -15.87 38.50 29.49
N ASN A 130 -16.86 37.97 30.22
CA ASN A 130 -16.89 36.55 30.62
C ASN A 130 -17.01 35.62 29.41
N LYS A 131 -17.87 35.93 28.43
CA LYS A 131 -18.00 35.13 27.19
C LYS A 131 -16.73 35.17 26.35
N ILE A 132 -16.06 36.33 26.29
CA ILE A 132 -14.76 36.45 25.60
C ILE A 132 -13.71 35.58 26.30
N ALA A 133 -13.65 35.60 27.62
CA ALA A 133 -12.72 34.75 28.38
C ALA A 133 -12.99 33.26 28.16
N GLU A 134 -14.26 32.85 28.09
CA GLU A 134 -14.67 31.48 27.79
C GLU A 134 -14.25 31.05 26.38
N ILE A 135 -14.50 31.89 25.37
CA ILE A 135 -14.08 31.62 23.98
C ILE A 135 -12.55 31.50 23.90
N ILE A 136 -11.81 32.41 24.54
CA ILE A 136 -10.34 32.35 24.56
C ILE A 136 -9.88 31.04 25.21
N SER A 137 -10.47 30.65 26.34
CA SER A 137 -10.14 29.38 27.00
C SER A 137 -10.41 28.19 26.07
N GLN A 138 -11.56 28.16 25.40
CA GLN A 138 -11.93 27.09 24.48
C GLN A 138 -10.97 27.03 23.28
N THR A 139 -10.66 28.18 22.67
CA THR A 139 -9.70 28.26 21.55
C THR A 139 -8.31 27.78 21.96
N THR A 140 -7.85 28.07 23.18
CA THR A 140 -6.54 27.58 23.63
C THR A 140 -6.48 26.06 23.82
N VAL A 141 -7.59 25.44 24.23
CA VAL A 141 -7.67 23.98 24.36
C VAL A 141 -7.65 23.33 22.98
N GLU A 142 -8.47 23.81 22.05
CA GLU A 142 -8.53 23.30 20.67
C GLU A 142 -7.19 23.49 19.93
N GLU A 143 -6.48 24.60 20.16
CA GLU A 143 -5.16 24.84 19.59
C GLU A 143 -4.11 23.85 20.12
N GLN A 144 -4.18 23.50 21.42
CA GLN A 144 -3.31 22.47 22.01
C GLN A 144 -3.60 21.07 21.46
N GLU A 145 -4.88 20.71 21.30
CA GLU A 145 -5.27 19.43 20.70
C GLU A 145 -4.80 19.33 19.24
N CYS A 146 -5.01 20.38 18.45
CA CYS A 146 -4.53 20.45 17.07
C CYS A 146 -3.00 20.31 16.97
N GLN A 147 -2.26 20.92 17.90
CA GLN A 147 -0.81 20.81 17.96
C GLN A 147 -0.34 19.39 18.33
N ALA A 148 -1.05 18.73 19.24
CA ALA A 148 -0.78 17.33 19.60
C ALA A 148 -1.02 16.40 18.41
N ASP A 149 -2.14 16.55 17.71
CA ASP A 149 -2.46 15.79 16.50
C ASP A 149 -1.42 15.99 15.40
N GLN A 150 -0.98 17.23 15.19
CA GLN A 150 0.07 17.54 14.21
C GLN A 150 1.41 16.88 14.57
N THR A 151 1.70 16.75 15.87
CA THR A 151 2.91 16.07 16.35
C THR A 151 2.83 14.57 16.10
N ILE A 152 1.69 13.94 16.42
CA ILE A 152 1.44 12.52 16.16
C ILE A 152 1.50 12.22 14.66
N HIS A 153 0.86 13.05 13.83
CA HIS A 153 0.89 12.89 12.37
C HIS A 153 2.34 12.90 11.85
N LYS A 154 3.16 13.88 12.26
CA LYS A 154 4.58 13.93 11.86
C LYS A 154 5.34 12.68 12.26
N GLN A 155 5.10 12.17 13.47
CA GLN A 155 5.73 10.93 13.94
C GLN A 155 5.32 9.73 13.09
N VAL A 156 4.02 9.53 12.87
CA VAL A 156 3.51 8.42 12.06
C VAL A 156 4.02 8.48 10.63
N THR A 157 4.05 9.67 10.01
CA THR A 157 4.62 9.86 8.67
C THR A 157 6.09 9.45 8.63
N SER A 158 6.89 9.89 9.60
CA SER A 158 8.31 9.53 9.66
C SER A 158 8.53 8.03 9.87
N GLU A 159 7.74 7.39 10.74
CA GLU A 159 7.81 5.94 10.96
C GLU A 159 7.42 5.15 9.70
N PHE A 160 6.43 5.64 8.95
CA PHE A 160 6.02 5.04 7.69
C PHE A 160 7.12 5.17 6.63
N GLU A 161 7.71 6.35 6.46
CA GLU A 161 8.82 6.59 5.53
C GLU A 161 10.02 5.68 5.83
N GLU A 162 10.38 5.53 7.11
CA GLU A 162 11.45 4.62 7.54
C GLU A 162 11.15 3.16 7.20
N ARG A 163 9.91 2.71 7.44
CA ARG A 163 9.49 1.34 7.08
C ARG A 163 9.51 1.11 5.58
N CYS A 164 9.05 2.07 4.77
CA CYS A 164 9.10 1.98 3.32
C CYS A 164 10.55 1.92 2.81
N ALA A 165 11.45 2.74 3.36
CA ALA A 165 12.86 2.71 3.00
C ALA A 165 13.50 1.35 3.36
N SER A 166 13.29 0.87 4.59
CA SER A 166 13.81 -0.41 5.07
C SER A 166 13.28 -1.60 4.26
N LEU A 167 11.98 -1.61 3.95
CA LEU A 167 11.37 -2.63 3.10
C LEU A 167 11.96 -2.59 1.68
N GLY A 168 12.15 -1.39 1.11
CA GLY A 168 12.80 -1.22 -0.19
C GLY A 168 14.21 -1.81 -0.22
N GLU A 169 15.03 -1.54 0.80
CA GLU A 169 16.38 -2.11 0.92
C GLU A 169 16.37 -3.63 1.08
N GLU A 170 15.44 -4.19 1.86
CA GLU A 170 15.30 -5.64 2.03
C GLU A 170 14.87 -6.32 0.72
N LEU A 171 13.90 -5.76 0.02
CA LEU A 171 13.47 -6.25 -1.29
C LEU A 171 14.62 -6.19 -2.30
N GLN A 172 15.34 -5.07 -2.36
CA GLN A 172 16.51 -4.93 -3.23
C GLN A 172 17.60 -5.96 -2.91
N ARG A 173 17.87 -6.24 -1.63
CA ARG A 173 18.80 -7.31 -1.22
C ARG A 173 18.34 -8.69 -1.69
N ARG A 174 17.04 -8.97 -1.62
CA ARG A 174 16.46 -10.25 -2.06
C ARG A 174 16.42 -10.42 -3.57
N CYS A 175 16.46 -9.33 -4.34
CA CYS A 175 16.55 -9.38 -5.80
C CYS A 175 17.93 -9.83 -6.31
N ILE A 176 18.97 -9.83 -5.47
CA ILE A 176 20.31 -10.29 -5.85
C ILE A 176 20.42 -11.80 -5.61
N CYS A 177 20.70 -12.57 -6.67
CA CYS A 177 20.89 -14.00 -6.54
C CYS A 177 22.13 -14.34 -5.69
N PRO A 178 22.03 -15.13 -4.61
CA PRO A 178 23.19 -15.47 -3.76
C PRO A 178 24.27 -16.28 -4.48
N SER A 179 23.92 -16.95 -5.57
CA SER A 179 24.81 -17.87 -6.29
C SER A 179 25.55 -17.21 -7.45
N CYS A 180 24.95 -16.22 -8.12
CA CYS A 180 25.57 -15.55 -9.27
C CYS A 180 25.70 -14.02 -9.12
N HIS A 181 25.18 -13.43 -8.04
CA HIS A 181 25.20 -12.00 -7.72
C HIS A 181 24.58 -11.09 -8.80
N LEU A 182 23.83 -11.65 -9.74
CA LEU A 182 23.06 -10.88 -10.71
C LEU A 182 21.80 -10.34 -10.05
N ASP A 183 21.43 -9.12 -10.45
CA ASP A 183 20.19 -8.47 -10.07
C ASP A 183 19.05 -9.00 -10.94
N ASN A 184 18.02 -9.54 -10.29
CA ASN A 184 16.86 -10.12 -10.95
C ASN A 184 15.73 -9.10 -11.18
N VAL A 185 15.90 -7.82 -10.82
CA VAL A 185 14.84 -6.79 -10.91
C VAL A 185 14.19 -6.72 -12.30
N GLU A 186 14.97 -6.65 -13.39
CA GLU A 186 14.43 -6.58 -14.75
C GLU A 186 13.71 -7.87 -15.18
N ALA A 187 14.20 -9.02 -14.72
CA ALA A 187 13.59 -10.31 -15.02
C ALA A 187 12.25 -10.50 -14.27
N LEU A 188 12.16 -9.99 -13.04
CA LEU A 188 10.93 -10.02 -12.24
C LEU A 188 9.88 -9.03 -12.76
N ASP A 189 10.28 -7.84 -13.22
CA ASP A 189 9.37 -6.87 -13.85
C ASP A 189 8.69 -7.44 -15.10
N GLY A 190 9.45 -8.14 -15.94
CA GLY A 190 8.91 -8.84 -17.12
C GLY A 190 7.95 -9.99 -16.79
N ILE A 191 8.09 -10.65 -15.64
CA ILE A 191 7.19 -11.72 -15.20
C ILE A 191 5.86 -11.14 -14.68
N LEU A 192 5.90 -10.02 -13.95
CA LEU A 192 4.71 -9.34 -13.42
C LEU A 192 3.84 -8.75 -14.54
N GLN A 193 4.45 -8.11 -15.54
CA GLN A 193 3.72 -7.58 -16.70
C GLN A 193 3.07 -8.68 -17.56
N ALA A 194 3.63 -9.89 -17.57
CA ALA A 194 3.05 -11.03 -18.28
C ALA A 194 1.83 -11.64 -17.56
N SER A 195 1.67 -11.42 -16.25
CA SER A 195 0.53 -11.90 -15.48
C SER A 195 -0.71 -11.00 -15.52
N ASP A 196 -0.57 -9.71 -15.85
CA ASP A 196 -1.70 -8.76 -15.94
C ASP A 196 -2.41 -8.79 -17.31
N GLY A 197 -1.89 -9.57 -18.27
CA GLY A 197 -2.39 -9.65 -19.65
C GLY A 197 -3.34 -10.81 -19.98
N ASN A 198 -3.85 -11.55 -18.99
CA ASN A 198 -4.73 -12.71 -19.19
C ASN A 198 -5.90 -12.75 -18.20
#